data_AF-A0A7G8FYS3-F1
#
_entry.id   AF-A0A7G8FYS3-F1
#
_cell.length_a   1.000
_cell.length_b   1.000
_cell.length_c   1.000
_cell.angle_alpha   90.00
_cell.angle_beta   90.00
_cell.angle_gamma   90.00
#
_symmetry.space_group_name_H-M   'P 1'
#
loop_
_entity.id
_entity.type
_entity.pdbx_description
1 polymer ?
#
loop_
_entity_poly.entity_id
_entity_poly.type
_entity_poly.pdbx_seq_one_letter_code
_entity_poly.pdbx_strand_id
1 'polypeptide(L)' 'MAHPSLNSAATCKVLQRNHQSFFEGGHQLEKLEFALAVAITRGDANRSELLRGQIAELGGNIEEPGT' A
#
# COMPACT_ATOMS: atom_id res chain seq x y z
N MET A 1 -43.48 -2.16 34.99
CA MET A 1 -42.15 -2.78 35.18
C MET A 1 -42.07 -4.00 34.27
N ALA A 2 -41.53 -3.83 33.06
CA ALA A 2 -41.08 -4.90 32.17
C ALA A 2 -40.43 -4.25 30.95
N HIS A 3 -39.10 -4.24 30.89
CA HIS A 3 -38.40 -4.14 29.62
C HIS A 3 -37.39 -5.29 29.54
N PRO A 4 -37.39 -6.05 28.44
CA PRO A 4 -36.69 -7.33 28.32
C PRO A 4 -35.21 -7.17 27.98
N SER A 5 -34.44 -8.18 28.40
CA SER A 5 -33.07 -8.47 27.99
C SER A 5 -32.94 -8.55 26.47
N LEU A 6 -32.05 -7.74 25.89
CA LEU A 6 -31.50 -7.98 24.55
C LEU A 6 -30.01 -8.28 24.65
N ASN A 7 -29.73 -9.57 24.82
CA ASN A 7 -28.51 -10.21 24.36
C ASN A 7 -28.56 -10.24 22.83
N SER A 8 -27.98 -9.22 22.18
CA SER A 8 -27.82 -9.20 20.72
C SER A 8 -26.42 -9.67 20.36
N ALA A 9 -26.38 -10.94 19.98
CA ALA A 9 -25.25 -11.63 19.41
C ALA A 9 -24.75 -10.95 18.13
N ALA A 10 -23.43 -10.99 17.97
CA ALA A 10 -22.76 -11.18 16.68
C ALA A 10 -23.25 -10.29 15.53
N THR A 11 -22.80 -9.05 15.49
CA THR A 11 -22.57 -8.39 14.20
C THR A 11 -21.40 -7.42 14.28
N CYS A 12 -20.22 -7.92 14.65
CA CYS A 12 -18.98 -7.31 14.17
C CYS A 12 -18.90 -7.63 12.68
N LYS A 13 -19.68 -6.86 11.90
CA LYS A 13 -19.54 -6.77 10.46
C LYS A 13 -18.06 -6.58 10.20
N VAL A 14 -17.50 -7.53 9.45
CA VAL A 14 -16.26 -7.41 8.70
C VAL A 14 -16.31 -6.06 7.98
N LEU A 15 -15.79 -5.02 8.64
CA LEU A 15 -15.57 -3.70 8.08
C LEU A 15 -14.29 -3.82 7.25
N GLN A 16 -14.51 -4.54 6.16
CA GLN A 16 -13.77 -4.51 4.93
C GLN A 16 -13.41 -3.05 4.61
N ARG A 17 -12.13 -2.85 4.24
CA ARG A 17 -11.59 -1.68 3.53
C ARG A 17 -11.53 -0.38 4.31
N ASN A 18 -10.73 -0.35 5.39
CA ASN A 18 -10.19 0.93 5.82
C ASN A 18 -8.66 0.90 5.85
N HIS A 19 -8.08 1.67 4.92
CA HIS A 19 -6.87 2.43 5.15
C HIS A 19 -5.66 1.68 5.73
N GLN A 20 -5.05 0.80 4.94
CA GLN A 20 -3.57 0.73 4.92
C GLN A 20 -2.98 1.97 4.21
N SER A 21 -3.60 3.12 4.41
CA SER A 21 -3.18 4.46 3.99
C SER A 21 -2.38 5.15 5.09
N PHE A 22 -1.95 4.43 6.13
CA PHE A 22 -0.97 4.95 7.07
C PHE A 22 0.42 4.76 6.46
N PHE A 23 0.76 5.72 5.60
CA PHE A 23 2.06 6.36 5.51
C PHE A 23 3.14 5.76 6.41
N GLU A 24 3.79 4.72 5.89
CA GLU A 24 5.20 4.53 6.16
C GLU A 24 5.89 4.67 4.79
N GLY A 25 6.28 5.90 4.44
CA GLY A 25 6.86 6.20 3.12
C GLY A 25 8.04 5.29 2.76
N GLY A 26 8.77 4.79 3.77
CA GLY A 26 9.80 3.76 3.63
C GLY A 26 9.24 2.40 3.20
N HIS A 27 8.27 1.85 3.93
CA HIS A 27 7.72 0.52 3.63
C HIS A 27 7.07 0.45 2.23
N GLN A 28 6.55 1.56 1.72
CA GLN A 28 5.99 1.58 0.36
C GLN A 28 7.08 1.50 -0.70
N LEU A 29 8.19 2.22 -0.53
CA LEU A 29 9.33 2.16 -1.43
C LEU A 29 9.93 0.75 -1.43
N GLU A 30 10.15 0.16 -0.27
CA GLU A 30 10.67 -1.20 -0.12
C GLU A 30 9.79 -2.25 -0.83
N LYS A 31 8.46 -2.10 -0.76
CA LYS A 31 7.52 -2.96 -1.48
C LYS A 31 7.65 -2.81 -3.00
N LEU A 32 7.86 -1.59 -3.50
CA LEU A 32 8.07 -1.34 -4.92
C LEU A 32 9.41 -1.90 -5.39
N GLU A 33 10.48 -1.75 -4.60
CA GLU A 33 11.80 -2.31 -4.89
C GLU A 33 11.78 -3.85 -4.93
N PHE A 34 11.07 -4.47 -3.97
CA PHE A 34 10.87 -5.92 -3.97
C PHE A 34 10.07 -6.37 -5.21
N ALA A 35 8.98 -5.68 -5.54
CA ALA A 35 8.20 -5.97 -6.73
C ALA A 35 9.02 -5.80 -8.02
N LEU A 36 9.94 -4.82 -8.06
CA LEU A 36 10.83 -4.58 -9.19
C LEU A 36 11.84 -5.72 -9.35
N ALA A 37 12.47 -6.17 -8.25
CA ALA A 37 13.35 -7.33 -8.28
C ALA A 37 12.62 -8.58 -8.82
N VAL A 38 11.37 -8.79 -8.40
CA VAL A 38 10.52 -9.89 -8.92
C VAL A 38 10.20 -9.71 -10.41
N ALA A 39 9.91 -8.50 -10.88
CA ALA A 39 9.65 -8.24 -12.30
C ALA A 39 10.89 -8.48 -13.17
N ILE A 40 12.07 -8.04 -12.70
CA ILE A 40 13.37 -8.27 -13.37
C ILE A 40 13.68 -9.75 -13.47
N THR A 41 13.55 -10.50 -12.36
CA THR A 41 13.82 -11.96 -12.35
C THR A 41 12.86 -12.74 -13.25
N ARG A 42 11.66 -12.21 -13.49
CA ARG A 42 10.67 -12.78 -14.43
C ARG A 42 10.88 -12.35 -15.88
N GLY A 43 11.77 -11.40 -16.15
CA GLY A 43 11.94 -10.81 -17.48
C GLY A 43 10.77 -9.93 -17.93
N ASP A 44 9.95 -9.45 -17.00
CA ASP A 44 8.79 -8.60 -17.29
C ASP A 44 9.25 -7.13 -17.43
N ALA A 45 9.66 -6.76 -18.64
CA ALA A 45 10.21 -5.45 -18.94
C ALA A 45 9.20 -4.31 -18.73
N ASN A 46 7.94 -4.49 -19.15
CA ASN A 46 6.88 -3.50 -18.99
C ASN A 46 6.60 -3.22 -17.51
N ARG A 47 6.50 -4.28 -16.71
CA ARG A 47 6.26 -4.14 -15.26
C ARG A 47 7.46 -3.53 -14.55
N SER A 48 8.68 -3.87 -15.00
CA SER A 48 9.91 -3.29 -14.47
C SER A 48 10.01 -1.78 -14.74
N GLU A 49 9.65 -1.33 -15.95
CA GLU A 49 9.63 0.09 -16.31
C GLU A 49 8.60 0.87 -15.49
N LEU A 50 7.38 0.35 -15.36
CA LEU A 50 6.34 0.96 -14.53
C LEU A 50 6.78 1.12 -13.06
N LEU A 51 7.38 0.07 -12.48
CA LEU A 51 7.84 0.09 -11.10
C LEU A 51 9.01 1.07 -10.91
N ARG A 52 9.92 1.18 -11.89
CA ARG A 52 10.98 2.19 -11.88
C ARG A 52 10.42 3.62 -11.86
N GLY A 53 9.38 3.88 -12.65
CA GLY A 53 8.67 5.16 -12.63
C GLY A 53 8.09 5.47 -11.25
N GLN A 54 7.36 4.52 -10.65
CA GLN A 54 6.77 4.70 -9.32
C GLN A 54 7.81 4.88 -8.20
N ILE A 55 8.95 4.17 -8.28
CA ILE A 55 10.07 4.33 -7.36
C ILE A 55 10.70 5.71 -7.54
N ALA A 56 10.86 6.19 -8.77
CA ALA A 56 11.37 7.53 -9.04
C ALA A 56 10.41 8.63 -8.60
N GLU A 57 9.09 8.45 -8.72
CA GLU A 57 8.10 9.41 -8.22
C GLU A 57 8.06 9.45 -6.68
N LEU A 58 8.18 8.28 -6.04
CA LEU A 58 8.14 8.15 -4.58
C LEU A 58 9.47 8.56 -3.91
N GLY A 59 10.60 8.23 -4.54
CA GLY A 59 11.95 8.54 -4.05
C GLY A 59 12.56 9.83 -4.62
N GLY A 60 12.02 10.35 -5.72
CA GLY A 60 12.53 11.51 -6.47
C GLY A 60 11.80 12.83 -6.20
N ASN A 61 11.10 12.97 -5.08
CA ASN A 61 10.88 14.29 -4.46
C ASN A 61 12.18 14.87 -3.86
N ILE A 62 13.34 14.27 -4.14
CA ILE A 62 14.63 14.94 -4.06
C ILE A 62 14.78 15.69 -5.39
N GLU A 63 14.12 16.85 -5.47
CA GLU A 63 14.51 17.86 -6.45
C GLU A 63 16.04 18.00 -6.30
N GLU A 64 16.83 17.62 -7.29
CA GLU A 64 18.12 18.25 -7.44
C GLU A 64 17.78 19.64 -8.00
N PRO A 65 17.88 20.73 -7.23
CA PRO A 65 17.76 22.06 -7.81
C PRO A 65 18.98 22.23 -8.72
N GLY A 66 18.81 21.88 -10.00
CA GLY A 66 19.78 22.13 -11.04
C GLY A 66 20.05 23.63 -11.10
N THR A 67 21.28 23.99 -10.71
CA THR A 67 21.89 25.31 -10.85
C THR A 67 22.44 25.47 -12.27
#